data_AF-A0A968ULP4-F1
#
_entry.id   AF-A0A968ULP4-F1
#
_cell.length_a   1.000
_cell.length_b   1.000
_cell.length_c   1.000
_cell.angle_alpha   90.00
_cell.angle_beta   90.00
_cell.angle_gamma   90.00
#
_symmetry.space_group_name_H-M   'P 1'
#
loop_
_entity.id
_entity.type
_entity.pdbx_description
1 polymer ?
#
loop_
_entity_poly.entity_id
_entity_poly.type
_entity_poly.pdbx_seq_one_letter_code
_entity_poly.pdbx_strand_id
1 'polypeptide(L)'
;MIFNQPTETSSEFDDLDLDGIDLESTDFEESADSPIGLIDPSEAILSSEDLVEIDLDSIDSFSIDSDSVGGIEAFLLGDIDGDFAGLVAQELTTEAPYDFYEFTVGEADDFNFTLDGLSTDADLLLANEDFEVLGASVNPGTDADGLGGTLEEGTYYLGVASLNSDATDYDLTISSGDFALASVEVDNSDEIPT
;
A
#
# COMPACT_ATOMS: atom_id res chain seq x y z
N MET A 1 -17.89 50.23 14.03
CA MET A 1 -18.66 49.07 13.52
C MET A 1 -17.87 48.57 12.33
N ILE A 2 -16.97 47.63 12.58
CA ILE A 2 -16.09 47.06 11.57
C ILE A 2 -16.77 45.78 11.07
N PHE A 3 -16.87 45.65 9.76
CA PHE A 3 -17.46 44.53 9.08
C PHE A 3 -16.57 43.30 9.25
N ASN A 4 -17.17 42.19 9.71
CA ASN A 4 -16.60 40.86 9.63
C ASN A 4 -16.61 40.43 8.16
N GLN A 5 -15.45 40.09 7.61
CA GLN A 5 -15.31 39.09 6.56
C GLN A 5 -14.05 38.28 6.94
N PRO A 6 -14.13 36.96 7.15
CA PRO A 6 -12.96 36.12 6.99
C PRO A 6 -12.83 35.84 5.49
N THR A 7 -11.66 36.11 4.92
CA THR A 7 -11.22 35.41 3.72
C THR A 7 -9.95 34.70 4.12
N GLU A 8 -10.12 33.41 4.37
CA GLU A 8 -9.11 32.38 4.52
C GLU A 8 -8.10 32.51 3.38
N THR A 9 -6.83 32.74 3.72
CA THR A 9 -5.70 32.33 2.88
C THR A 9 -4.58 32.04 3.88
N SER A 10 -4.58 30.84 4.44
CA SER A 10 -3.42 30.32 5.17
C SER A 10 -3.43 28.81 5.06
N SER A 11 -2.47 28.31 4.29
CA SER A 11 -1.87 26.97 4.40
C SER A 11 -2.84 25.79 4.44
N GLU A 12 -3.38 25.44 3.28
CA GLU A 12 -4.04 24.15 3.00
C GLU A 12 -3.03 22.98 2.86
N PHE A 13 -1.81 23.13 3.41
CA PHE A 13 -0.69 22.18 3.28
C PHE A 13 0.02 21.89 4.61
N ASP A 14 -0.51 22.36 5.75
CA ASP A 14 0.18 22.32 7.06
C ASP A 14 -0.51 21.41 8.10
N ASP A 15 -1.56 20.68 7.71
CA ASP A 15 -2.38 19.86 8.63
C ASP A 15 -2.63 18.43 8.09
N LEU A 16 -1.63 17.80 7.46
CA LEU A 16 -1.59 16.33 7.49
C LEU A 16 -1.03 15.92 8.86
N ASP A 17 -1.89 15.97 9.87
CA ASP A 17 -1.64 15.34 11.18
C ASP A 17 -1.57 13.81 10.96
N LEU A 18 -0.40 13.30 10.54
CA LEU A 18 -0.10 11.87 10.62
C LEU A 18 -0.13 11.37 12.07
N ASP A 19 -0.05 12.30 13.04
CA ASP A 19 -0.25 12.07 14.47
C ASP A 19 -1.68 11.57 14.82
N GLY A 20 -2.63 11.63 13.87
CA GLY A 20 -4.04 11.26 14.06
C GLY A 20 -4.44 9.91 13.46
N ILE A 21 -3.60 9.28 12.63
CA ILE A 21 -3.87 7.92 12.15
C ILE A 21 -3.40 6.98 13.26
N ASP A 22 -4.32 6.64 14.16
CA ASP A 22 -4.10 5.57 15.13
C ASP A 22 -4.09 4.23 14.38
N LEU A 23 -2.93 3.87 13.84
CA LEU A 23 -2.68 2.58 13.19
C LEU A 23 -2.75 1.42 14.20
N GLU A 24 -2.78 1.69 15.51
CA GLU A 24 -3.05 0.67 16.54
C GLU A 24 -4.55 0.53 16.87
N SER A 25 -5.39 1.39 16.31
CA SER A 25 -6.83 1.27 16.48
C SER A 25 -7.34 0.16 15.58
N THR A 26 -7.87 -0.90 16.20
CA THR A 26 -8.73 -1.90 15.52
C THR A 26 -10.00 -1.29 14.91
N ASP A 27 -10.21 0.02 15.10
CA ASP A 27 -11.31 0.83 14.61
C ASP A 27 -10.87 1.70 13.42
N PHE A 28 -9.90 1.26 12.58
CA PHE A 28 -9.94 1.68 11.18
C PHE A 28 -11.27 1.16 10.64
N GLU A 29 -12.31 1.99 10.76
CA GLU A 29 -13.61 1.67 10.19
C GLU A 29 -13.38 1.59 8.70
N GLU A 30 -13.14 0.37 8.20
CA GLU A 30 -13.28 -0.01 6.81
C GLU A 30 -14.57 0.66 6.36
N SER A 31 -14.43 1.80 5.67
CA SER A 31 -15.60 2.48 5.17
C SER A 31 -16.27 1.44 4.28
N ALA A 32 -17.55 1.13 4.51
CA ALA A 32 -18.23 0.04 3.80
C ALA A 32 -18.34 0.25 2.27
N ASP A 33 -17.65 1.25 1.75
CA ASP A 33 -17.53 1.70 0.36
C ASP A 33 -16.06 1.82 -0.08
N SER A 34 -15.09 1.34 0.72
CA SER A 34 -13.68 1.34 0.30
C SER A 34 -13.46 0.30 -0.81
N PRO A 35 -12.79 0.67 -1.91
CA PRO A 35 -12.45 -0.29 -2.96
C PRO A 35 -11.44 -1.37 -2.52
N ILE A 36 -10.80 -1.19 -1.36
CA ILE A 36 -9.69 -2.01 -0.88
C ILE A 36 -9.98 -2.52 0.53
N GLY A 37 -9.73 -3.81 0.78
CA GLY A 37 -9.94 -4.46 2.07
C GLY A 37 -8.81 -5.42 2.44
N LEU A 38 -8.86 -5.93 3.67
CA LEU A 38 -7.94 -6.96 4.16
C LEU A 38 -8.18 -8.29 3.44
N ILE A 39 -7.10 -8.94 3.03
CA ILE A 39 -7.12 -10.30 2.46
C ILE A 39 -6.21 -11.21 3.27
N ASP A 40 -6.40 -12.53 3.14
CA ASP A 40 -5.47 -13.51 3.70
C ASP A 40 -4.29 -13.69 2.73
N PRO A 41 -3.07 -13.22 3.07
CA PRO A 41 -1.92 -13.31 2.18
C PRO A 41 -1.43 -14.74 1.99
N SER A 42 -1.82 -15.68 2.85
CA SER A 42 -1.39 -17.09 2.74
C SER A 42 -2.07 -17.84 1.58
N GLU A 43 -3.09 -17.24 0.97
CA GLU A 43 -3.80 -17.77 -0.21
C GLU A 43 -3.22 -17.25 -1.53
N ALA A 44 -2.17 -16.42 -1.51
CA ALA A 44 -1.45 -16.03 -2.72
C ALA A 44 -0.71 -17.24 -3.32
N ILE A 45 -1.09 -17.65 -4.54
CA ILE A 45 -0.53 -18.85 -5.22
C ILE A 45 0.53 -18.54 -6.29
N LEU A 46 1.12 -17.34 -6.26
CA LEU A 46 2.11 -16.94 -7.26
C LEU A 46 3.38 -17.78 -7.15
N SER A 47 3.83 -18.34 -8.28
CA SER A 47 5.14 -19.00 -8.35
C SER A 47 6.23 -17.94 -8.36
N SER A 48 7.38 -18.23 -7.74
CA SER A 48 8.57 -17.38 -7.85
C SER A 48 9.05 -17.17 -9.29
N GLU A 49 8.59 -17.99 -10.23
CA GLU A 49 8.90 -17.85 -11.67
C GLU A 49 8.06 -16.77 -12.36
N ASP A 50 6.90 -16.41 -11.79
CA ASP A 50 6.00 -15.37 -12.30
C ASP A 50 6.35 -14.00 -11.69
N LEU A 51 7.03 -13.98 -10.53
CA LEU A 51 7.49 -12.76 -9.88
C LEU A 51 8.65 -12.11 -10.64
N VAL A 52 8.54 -10.81 -10.85
CA VAL A 52 9.61 -9.96 -11.36
C VAL A 52 10.17 -9.13 -10.21
N GLU A 53 11.46 -9.32 -9.89
CA GLU A 53 12.13 -8.43 -8.93
C GLU A 53 12.26 -7.01 -9.50
N ILE A 54 11.83 -6.03 -8.70
CA ILE A 54 11.91 -4.61 -9.01
C ILE A 54 13.18 -4.06 -8.34
N ASP A 55 14.15 -3.66 -9.17
CA ASP A 55 15.38 -3.02 -8.70
C ASP A 55 15.17 -1.52 -8.47
N LEU A 56 15.02 -1.13 -7.20
CA LEU A 56 14.75 0.28 -6.86
C LEU A 56 15.94 1.22 -7.14
N ASP A 57 17.17 0.70 -7.26
CA ASP A 57 18.33 1.53 -7.63
C ASP A 57 18.26 2.02 -9.09
N SER A 58 17.39 1.41 -9.90
CA SER A 58 17.23 1.66 -11.32
C SER A 58 15.99 2.48 -11.68
N ILE A 59 15.14 2.82 -10.70
CA ILE A 59 13.92 3.62 -10.92
C ILE A 59 14.07 5.02 -10.35
N ASP A 60 13.23 5.93 -10.84
CA ASP A 60 13.19 7.30 -10.36
C ASP A 60 12.49 7.35 -8.97
N SER A 61 12.86 8.34 -8.16
CA SER A 61 12.20 8.62 -6.87
C SER A 61 11.96 10.12 -6.70
N PHE A 62 11.07 10.49 -5.78
CA PHE A 62 10.86 11.88 -5.36
C PHE A 62 10.59 11.98 -3.86
N SER A 63 10.94 13.13 -3.27
CA SER A 63 10.64 13.39 -1.86
C SER A 63 9.19 13.85 -1.68
N ILE A 64 8.40 13.16 -0.86
CA ILE A 64 7.01 13.50 -0.50
C ILE A 64 6.98 14.70 0.48
N ASP A 65 7.99 14.86 1.33
CA ASP A 65 8.11 16.01 2.24
C ASP A 65 9.52 16.61 2.18
N SER A 66 9.65 17.76 1.52
CA SER A 66 10.93 18.44 1.36
C SER A 66 11.44 19.14 2.62
N ASP A 67 10.57 19.34 3.62
CA ASP A 67 10.83 20.21 4.76
C ASP A 67 11.05 19.41 6.07
N SER A 68 10.72 18.12 6.11
CA SER A 68 11.05 17.22 7.24
C SER A 68 12.52 16.80 7.30
N VAL A 69 13.03 16.72 8.52
CA VAL A 69 14.33 16.13 8.85
C VAL A 69 14.21 14.62 8.74
N GLY A 70 14.30 14.10 7.52
CA GLY A 70 14.13 12.68 7.24
C GLY A 70 13.79 12.39 5.79
N GLY A 71 13.17 13.35 5.07
CA GLY A 71 12.81 13.25 3.66
C GLY A 71 12.14 11.92 3.32
N ILE A 72 10.81 11.85 3.37
CA ILE A 72 10.10 10.66 2.89
C ILE A 72 10.33 10.57 1.39
N GLU A 73 10.90 9.47 0.91
CA GLU A 73 11.10 9.21 -0.52
C GLU A 73 10.02 8.24 -1.03
N ALA A 74 9.46 8.56 -2.20
CA ALA A 74 8.60 7.66 -2.95
C ALA A 74 9.30 7.18 -4.22
N PHE A 75 9.27 5.87 -4.42
CA PHE A 75 9.81 5.20 -5.61
C PHE A 75 8.74 5.12 -6.70
N LEU A 76 9.08 5.55 -7.91
CA LEU A 76 8.16 5.58 -9.06
C LEU A 76 8.16 4.22 -9.77
N LEU A 77 7.21 3.36 -9.43
CA LEU A 77 7.02 2.06 -10.09
C LEU A 77 6.46 2.20 -11.52
N GLY A 78 5.76 3.31 -11.78
CA GLY A 78 5.14 3.59 -13.07
C GLY A 78 3.78 2.90 -13.25
N ASP A 79 3.43 2.63 -14.50
CA ASP A 79 2.15 2.00 -14.84
C ASP A 79 2.16 0.51 -14.45
N ILE A 80 1.17 0.08 -13.67
CA ILE A 80 0.92 -1.33 -13.33
C ILE A 80 -0.45 -1.73 -13.89
N ASP A 81 -0.48 -2.66 -14.85
CA ASP A 81 -1.68 -3.16 -15.48
C ASP A 81 -1.56 -4.62 -15.93
N GLY A 82 -2.71 -5.29 -16.12
CA GLY A 82 -2.84 -6.40 -17.06
C GLY A 82 -1.95 -7.60 -16.78
N ASP A 83 -2.06 -8.16 -15.58
CA ASP A 83 -1.32 -9.34 -15.11
C ASP A 83 0.13 -9.01 -14.75
N PHE A 84 0.33 -8.00 -13.90
CA PHE A 84 1.63 -7.71 -13.30
C PHE A 84 1.84 -8.53 -12.02
N ALA A 85 3.09 -8.95 -11.75
CA ALA A 85 3.49 -9.55 -10.48
C ALA A 85 4.93 -9.14 -10.15
N GLY A 86 5.08 -8.15 -9.27
CA GLY A 86 6.34 -7.58 -8.86
C GLY A 86 6.71 -7.93 -7.43
N LEU A 87 8.02 -8.04 -7.16
CA LEU A 87 8.59 -8.22 -5.83
C LEU A 87 9.59 -7.10 -5.55
N VAL A 88 9.43 -6.45 -4.40
CA VAL A 88 10.38 -5.48 -3.84
C VAL A 88 10.89 -6.04 -2.51
N ALA A 89 12.20 -6.19 -2.36
CA ALA A 89 12.82 -6.63 -1.12
C ALA A 89 13.67 -5.50 -0.53
N GLN A 90 13.35 -5.05 0.68
CA GLN A 90 13.96 -3.85 1.28
C GLN A 90 14.11 -3.97 2.81
N GLU A 91 14.70 -2.94 3.41
CA GLU A 91 14.87 -2.80 4.86
C GLU A 91 14.39 -1.40 5.31
N LEU A 92 13.44 -1.38 6.25
CA LEU A 92 13.14 -0.19 7.04
C LEU A 92 14.17 -0.04 8.15
N THR A 93 14.54 1.21 8.45
CA THR A 93 15.50 1.51 9.52
C THR A 93 14.87 2.42 10.57
N THR A 94 15.49 2.50 11.74
CA THR A 94 15.02 3.42 12.80
C THR A 94 15.12 4.90 12.41
N GLU A 95 15.87 5.24 11.35
CA GLU A 95 16.00 6.62 10.82
C GLU A 95 15.09 6.86 9.60
N ALA A 96 14.61 5.79 8.96
CA ALA A 96 13.68 5.80 7.84
C ALA A 96 12.66 4.66 8.04
N PRO A 97 11.65 4.85 8.91
CA PRO A 97 10.70 3.80 9.28
C PRO A 97 9.52 3.68 8.30
N TYR A 98 9.59 4.37 7.16
CA TYR A 98 8.56 4.37 6.12
C TYR A 98 9.21 4.32 4.75
N ASP A 99 8.68 3.46 3.88
CA ASP A 99 8.97 3.44 2.44
C ASP A 99 7.67 3.65 1.67
N PHE A 100 7.71 4.41 0.58
CA PHE A 100 6.55 4.66 -0.28
C PHE A 100 6.83 4.30 -1.73
N TYR A 101 5.80 3.81 -2.40
CA TYR A 101 5.80 3.37 -3.78
C TYR A 101 4.65 4.04 -4.51
N GLU A 102 4.96 4.89 -5.50
CA GLU A 102 3.97 5.48 -6.39
C GLU A 102 3.80 4.59 -7.62
N PHE A 103 2.55 4.31 -7.98
CA PHE A 103 2.21 3.64 -9.22
C PHE A 103 0.93 4.23 -9.83
N THR A 104 0.77 4.00 -11.13
CA THR A 104 -0.40 4.42 -11.90
C THR A 104 -1.16 3.23 -12.42
N VAL A 105 -2.49 3.33 -12.38
CA VAL A 105 -3.43 2.33 -12.92
C VAL A 105 -4.05 2.94 -14.16
N GLY A 106 -3.84 2.30 -15.32
CA GLY A 106 -4.28 2.84 -16.61
C GLY A 106 -5.74 2.52 -16.96
N GLU A 107 -6.26 1.40 -16.48
CA GLU A 107 -7.66 0.97 -16.58
C GLU A 107 -8.02 0.21 -15.29
N ALA A 108 -9.30 0.16 -14.93
CA ALA A 108 -9.73 -0.51 -13.71
C ALA A 108 -9.28 -1.99 -13.69
N ASP A 109 -8.59 -2.39 -12.62
CA ASP A 109 -7.99 -3.72 -12.49
C ASP A 109 -8.04 -4.19 -11.02
N ASP A 110 -7.98 -5.51 -10.83
CA ASP A 110 -7.91 -6.13 -9.51
C ASP A 110 -6.46 -6.14 -9.03
N PHE A 111 -6.24 -5.83 -7.76
CA PHE A 111 -4.92 -5.76 -7.13
C PHE A 111 -4.88 -6.57 -5.84
N ASN A 112 -3.74 -7.22 -5.61
CA ASN A 112 -3.34 -7.72 -4.29
C ASN A 112 -1.94 -7.20 -3.95
N PHE A 113 -1.81 -6.74 -2.71
CA PHE A 113 -0.56 -6.32 -2.08
C PHE A 113 -0.29 -7.26 -0.91
N THR A 114 0.92 -7.79 -0.84
CA THR A 114 1.33 -8.70 0.24
C THR A 114 2.66 -8.26 0.82
N LEU A 115 2.72 -8.15 2.14
CA LEU A 115 3.92 -7.83 2.90
C LEU A 115 4.30 -9.06 3.72
N ASP A 116 5.49 -9.61 3.48
CA ASP A 116 6.02 -10.77 4.20
C ASP A 116 7.52 -10.55 4.49
N GLY A 117 8.22 -11.57 4.98
CA GLY A 117 9.67 -11.50 5.24
C GLY A 117 10.04 -10.65 6.45
N LEU A 118 9.05 -10.27 7.26
CA LEU A 118 9.19 -9.34 8.37
C LEU A 118 10.11 -9.86 9.48
N SER A 119 11.12 -9.05 9.83
CA SER A 119 11.98 -9.26 10.99
C SER A 119 11.38 -8.63 12.27
N THR A 120 10.59 -7.56 12.13
CA THR A 120 9.75 -6.96 13.17
C THR A 120 8.43 -6.47 12.57
N ASP A 121 7.55 -5.96 13.41
CA ASP A 121 6.21 -5.47 13.03
C ASP A 121 6.28 -4.30 12.05
N ALA A 122 5.55 -4.42 10.94
CA ALA A 122 5.32 -3.37 9.97
C ALA A 122 4.02 -3.64 9.20
N ASP A 123 3.38 -2.55 8.80
CA ASP A 123 2.04 -2.56 8.20
C ASP A 123 2.06 -2.00 6.77
N LEU A 124 1.05 -2.36 5.99
CA LEU A 124 0.72 -1.81 4.69
C LEU A 124 -0.25 -0.64 4.81
N LEU A 125 -0.08 0.36 3.94
CA LEU A 125 -0.99 1.48 3.76
C LEU A 125 -1.18 1.76 2.27
N LEU A 126 -2.41 1.84 1.78
CA LEU A 126 -2.71 2.28 0.42
C LEU A 126 -3.50 3.58 0.45
N ALA A 127 -3.08 4.56 -0.35
CA ALA A 127 -3.75 5.85 -0.51
C ALA A 127 -3.89 6.25 -1.99
N ASN A 128 -4.82 7.15 -2.30
CA ASN A 128 -5.01 7.75 -3.63
C ASN A 128 -4.12 8.99 -3.86
N GLU A 129 -4.26 9.64 -5.02
CA GLU A 129 -3.48 10.85 -5.38
C GLU A 129 -3.64 12.03 -4.41
N ASP A 130 -4.77 12.11 -3.70
CA ASP A 130 -5.08 13.12 -2.69
C ASP A 130 -4.61 12.69 -1.28
N PHE A 131 -3.86 11.58 -1.17
CA PHE A 131 -3.43 10.93 0.06
C PHE A 131 -4.57 10.50 0.99
N GLU A 132 -5.76 10.29 0.45
CA GLU A 132 -6.85 9.67 1.19
C GLU A 132 -6.59 8.16 1.29
N VAL A 133 -6.59 7.64 2.51
CA VAL A 133 -6.35 6.21 2.78
C VAL A 133 -7.51 5.38 2.26
N LEU A 134 -7.19 4.41 1.40
CA LEU A 134 -8.12 3.43 0.85
C LEU A 134 -8.06 2.12 1.64
N GLY A 135 -6.90 1.73 2.15
CA GLY A 135 -6.78 0.52 2.97
C GLY A 135 -5.50 0.52 3.80
N ALA A 136 -5.52 -0.22 4.89
CA ALA A 136 -4.35 -0.43 5.74
C ALA A 136 -4.40 -1.83 6.35
N SER A 137 -3.24 -2.46 6.56
CA SER A 137 -3.12 -3.59 7.47
C SER A 137 -2.83 -3.12 8.89
N VAL A 138 -3.21 -3.96 9.84
CA VAL A 138 -2.99 -3.73 11.29
C VAL A 138 -2.72 -5.07 11.99
N ASN A 139 -2.20 -6.08 11.26
CA ASN A 139 -1.94 -7.37 11.89
C ASN A 139 -0.69 -7.27 12.74
N PRO A 140 -0.77 -7.53 14.04
CA PRO A 140 0.38 -7.37 14.91
C PRO A 140 1.38 -8.52 14.70
N GLY A 141 2.67 -8.20 14.77
CA GLY A 141 3.75 -9.17 14.92
C GLY A 141 4.66 -9.24 13.72
N THR A 142 4.81 -10.43 13.13
CA THR A 142 5.61 -10.63 11.91
C THR A 142 4.86 -11.55 10.96
N ASP A 143 3.55 -11.67 11.17
CA ASP A 143 2.69 -12.43 10.27
C ASP A 143 2.52 -11.61 8.99
N ALA A 144 2.42 -12.29 7.85
CA ALA A 144 2.27 -11.59 6.59
C ALA A 144 0.98 -10.77 6.56
N ASP A 145 1.04 -9.65 5.85
CA ASP A 145 -0.05 -8.70 5.67
C ASP A 145 -0.56 -8.68 4.24
N GLY A 146 -1.86 -8.44 4.08
CA GLY A 146 -2.53 -8.53 2.79
C GLY A 146 -3.61 -7.46 2.62
N LEU A 147 -3.53 -6.71 1.52
CA LEU A 147 -4.59 -5.84 1.03
C LEU A 147 -4.99 -6.24 -0.38
N GLY A 148 -6.27 -6.14 -0.71
CA GLY A 148 -6.74 -6.41 -2.06
C GLY A 148 -8.10 -5.81 -2.39
N GLY A 149 -8.36 -5.69 -3.68
CA GLY A 149 -9.59 -5.13 -4.22
C GLY A 149 -9.38 -4.54 -5.61
N THR A 150 -10.39 -3.82 -6.11
CA THR A 150 -10.37 -3.25 -7.46
C THR A 150 -9.97 -1.78 -7.39
N LEU A 151 -8.93 -1.38 -8.11
CA LEU A 151 -8.54 0.02 -8.26
C LEU A 151 -9.01 0.56 -9.62
N GLU A 152 -9.59 1.75 -9.64
CA GLU A 152 -9.95 2.46 -10.87
C GLU A 152 -8.73 3.20 -11.44
N GLU A 153 -8.84 3.72 -12.67
CA GLU A 153 -7.80 4.55 -13.30
C GLU A 153 -7.38 5.70 -12.37
N GLY A 154 -6.08 5.84 -12.09
CA GLY A 154 -5.56 6.86 -11.18
C GLY A 154 -4.12 6.64 -10.73
N THR A 155 -3.64 7.53 -9.87
CA THR A 155 -2.34 7.44 -9.18
C THR A 155 -2.55 7.02 -7.74
N TYR A 156 -1.72 6.10 -7.25
CA TYR A 156 -1.81 5.54 -5.91
C TYR A 156 -0.44 5.49 -5.23
N TYR A 157 -0.47 5.50 -3.91
CA TYR A 157 0.71 5.35 -3.07
C TYR A 157 0.54 4.14 -2.16
N LEU A 158 1.47 3.21 -2.24
CA LEU A 158 1.58 2.08 -1.33
C LEU A 158 2.73 2.33 -0.36
N GLY A 159 2.43 2.35 0.94
CA GLY A 159 3.37 2.56 2.01
C GLY A 159 3.62 1.27 2.81
N VAL A 160 4.85 1.10 3.26
CA VAL A 160 5.24 0.12 4.28
C VAL A 160 5.75 0.89 5.49
N ALA A 161 5.19 0.63 6.67
CA ALA A 161 5.41 1.45 7.86
C ALA A 161 5.74 0.62 9.09
N SER A 162 6.85 0.93 9.77
CA SER A 162 7.21 0.37 11.08
C SER A 162 6.79 1.32 12.20
N LEU A 163 5.67 1.02 12.87
CA LEU A 163 5.06 1.88 13.90
C LEU A 163 5.94 2.12 15.12
N ASN A 164 6.72 1.10 15.51
CA ASN A 164 7.62 1.21 16.65
C ASN A 164 8.98 1.82 16.27
N SER A 165 9.15 2.24 15.01
CA SER A 165 10.43 2.64 14.43
C SER A 165 11.52 1.59 14.63
N ASP A 166 11.12 0.32 14.65
CA ASP A 166 12.03 -0.82 14.69
C ASP A 166 12.50 -1.12 13.27
N ALA A 167 13.75 -1.55 13.13
CA ALA A 167 14.27 -1.95 11.84
C ALA A 167 13.69 -3.31 11.44
N THR A 168 13.18 -3.41 10.21
CA THR A 168 12.66 -4.66 9.65
C THR A 168 13.08 -4.82 8.21
N ASP A 169 13.51 -6.04 7.86
CA ASP A 169 13.49 -6.48 6.48
C ASP A 169 12.04 -6.73 6.05
N TYR A 170 11.74 -6.60 4.77
CA TYR A 170 10.45 -6.99 4.22
C TYR A 170 10.54 -7.36 2.74
N ASP A 171 9.59 -8.19 2.32
CA ASP A 171 9.30 -8.57 0.95
C ASP A 171 7.90 -8.07 0.61
N LEU A 172 7.80 -7.06 -0.26
CA LEU A 172 6.56 -6.50 -0.76
C LEU A 172 6.24 -7.07 -2.15
N THR A 173 5.16 -7.82 -2.24
CA THR A 173 4.63 -8.34 -3.50
C THR A 173 3.46 -7.48 -3.96
N ILE A 174 3.48 -7.06 -5.23
CA ILE A 174 2.41 -6.32 -5.88
C ILE A 174 1.94 -7.14 -7.06
N SER A 175 0.65 -7.47 -7.12
CA SER A 175 0.07 -8.20 -8.24
C SER A 175 -1.21 -7.55 -8.75
N SER A 176 -1.46 -7.65 -10.05
CA SER A 176 -2.67 -7.15 -10.70
C SER A 176 -3.29 -8.19 -11.64
N GLY A 177 -4.54 -7.98 -12.07
CA GLY A 177 -5.21 -8.80 -13.07
C GLY A 177 -5.35 -10.27 -12.67
N ASP A 178 -5.04 -11.18 -13.60
CA ASP A 178 -5.10 -12.64 -13.39
C ASP A 178 -4.20 -13.10 -12.24
N PHE A 179 -3.07 -12.41 -12.02
CA PHE A 179 -2.19 -12.69 -10.88
C PHE A 179 -2.79 -12.24 -9.54
N ALA A 180 -3.62 -11.20 -9.53
CA ALA A 180 -4.40 -10.82 -8.34
C ALA A 180 -5.61 -11.75 -8.13
N LEU A 181 -6.20 -12.31 -9.19
CA LEU A 181 -7.32 -13.25 -9.08
C LEU A 181 -6.90 -14.69 -8.75
N ALA A 182 -5.61 -15.00 -8.85
CA ALA A 182 -5.07 -16.32 -8.58
C ALA A 182 -5.37 -16.81 -7.15
N SER A 183 -5.53 -15.91 -6.17
CA SER A 183 -5.96 -16.23 -4.80
C SER A 183 -7.43 -16.65 -4.67
N VAL A 184 -8.24 -16.60 -5.75
CA VAL A 184 -9.68 -16.91 -5.76
C VAL A 184 -10.06 -18.00 -6.78
N GLU A 185 -9.13 -18.79 -7.30
CA GLU A 185 -9.50 -20.02 -8.03
C GLU A 185 -9.73 -21.18 -7.04
N VAL A 186 -10.71 -21.05 -6.14
CA VAL A 186 -11.36 -22.23 -5.57
C VAL A 186 -12.04 -22.91 -6.75
N ASP A 187 -11.45 -23.99 -7.22
CA ASP A 187 -12.04 -24.93 -8.16
C ASP A 187 -13.43 -25.37 -7.66
N ASN A 188 -14.46 -24.60 -8.03
CA ASN A 188 -15.86 -24.97 -7.89
C ASN A 188 -16.33 -25.80 -9.10
N SER A 189 -15.40 -26.39 -9.84
CA SER A 189 -15.66 -27.32 -10.94
C SER A 189 -15.51 -28.78 -10.52
N ASP A 190 -15.68 -29.11 -9.24
CA ASP A 190 -16.19 -30.44 -8.90
C ASP A 190 -17.67 -30.53 -9.32
N GLU A 191 -17.86 -30.74 -10.63
CA GLU A 191 -19.09 -31.22 -11.23
C GLU A 191 -19.66 -32.37 -10.38
N ILE A 192 -20.76 -32.13 -9.67
CA ILE A 192 -21.71 -33.20 -9.36
C ILE A 192 -22.88 -33.09 -10.33
N PRO A 193 -22.81 -33.78 -11.48
CA PRO A 193 -23.92 -34.64 -11.90
C PRO A 193 -23.42 -35.90 -12.65
N THR A 194 -23.92 -37.12 -12.48
CA THR A 194 -25.18 -37.68 -11.93
C THR A 194 -24.94 -39.07 -11.34
#